data_AF-A0A3D2WAT9-F1
#
_entry.id   AF-A0A3D2WAT9-F1
#
_cell.length_a   1.000
_cell.length_b   1.000
_cell.length_c   1.000
_cell.angle_alpha   90.00
_cell.angle_beta   90.00
_cell.angle_gamma   90.00
#
_symmetry.space_group_name_H-M   'P 1'
#
loop_
_entity.id
_entity.type
_entity.pdbx_description
1 polymer ?
#
loop_
_entity_poly.entity_id
_entity_poly.type
_entity_poly.pdbx_seq_one_letter_code
_entity_poly.pdbx_strand_id
1 'polypeptide(L)' 'LETVDGMQFDRGYLSPYFVTDPERMEAALEDPMILIHDKKISAMKDLLPILEKVAQMG' A
#
# COMPACT_ATOMS: atom_id res chain seq x y z
N LEU A 1 -23.38 -5.24 -16.89
CA LEU A 1 -22.31 -4.24 -16.67
C LEU A 1 -21.84 -4.47 -15.25
N GLU A 2 -20.70 -5.14 -15.07
CA GLU A 2 -20.03 -5.16 -13.76
C GLU A 2 -19.46 -3.77 -13.54
N THR A 3 -20.10 -3.00 -12.66
CA THR A 3 -19.59 -1.70 -12.23
C THR A 3 -18.53 -1.95 -11.17
N VAL A 4 -17.36 -1.36 -11.34
CA VAL A 4 -16.32 -1.35 -10.30
C VAL A 4 -16.71 -0.29 -9.28
N ASP A 5 -16.99 -0.73 -8.06
CA ASP A 5 -17.13 0.20 -6.94
C ASP A 5 -15.73 0.68 -6.53
N GLY A 6 -15.37 1.87 -6.98
CA GLY A 6 -14.09 2.52 -6.67
C GLY A 6 -13.08 2.50 -7.82
N MET A 7 -11.80 2.47 -7.46
CA MET A 7 -10.68 2.54 -8.41
C MET A 7 -9.86 1.24 -8.33
N GLN A 8 -9.68 0.59 -9.48
CA GLN A 8 -8.92 -0.66 -9.60
C GLN A 8 -7.77 -0.49 -10.59
N PHE A 9 -6.63 -1.10 -10.26
CA PHE A 9 -5.43 -1.13 -11.11
C PHE A 9 -4.94 -2.58 -11.28
N ASP A 10 -4.33 -2.89 -12.43
CA ASP A 10 -3.74 -4.21 -12.71
C ASP A 10 -2.35 -4.40 -12.05
N ARG A 11 -2.22 -4.02 -10.78
CA ARG A 11 -0.99 -4.21 -9.98
C ARG A 11 -1.34 -4.71 -8.58
N GLY A 12 -0.69 -5.79 -8.17
CA GLY A 12 -0.81 -6.34 -6.82
C GLY A 12 0.28 -5.85 -5.86
N TYR A 13 0.33 -6.45 -4.67
CA TYR A 13 1.38 -6.21 -3.67
C TYR A 13 2.76 -6.68 -4.17
N LEU A 14 3.82 -5.95 -3.80
CA LEU A 14 5.19 -6.27 -4.23
C LEU A 14 5.81 -7.45 -3.47
N SER A 15 5.31 -7.74 -2.27
CA SER A 15 5.85 -8.75 -1.37
C SER A 15 4.71 -9.52 -0.71
N PRO A 16 4.77 -10.86 -0.62
CA PRO A 16 3.75 -11.67 0.07
C PRO A 16 3.59 -11.30 1.55
N TYR A 17 4.60 -10.69 2.17
CA TYR A 17 4.54 -10.22 3.56
C TYR A 17 3.52 -9.09 3.78
N PHE A 18 2.94 -8.51 2.72
CA PHE A 18 1.87 -7.51 2.83
C PHE A 18 0.45 -8.10 2.89
N VAL A 19 0.31 -9.42 2.76
CA VAL A 19 -1.00 -10.09 2.85
C VAL A 19 -1.55 -9.95 4.27
N THR A 20 -2.74 -9.38 4.39
CA THR A 20 -3.47 -9.24 5.67
C THR A 20 -4.63 -10.24 5.79
N ASP A 21 -5.14 -10.73 4.65
CA ASP A 21 -6.09 -11.84 4.57
C ASP A 21 -5.45 -13.03 3.85
N PRO A 22 -4.95 -14.04 4.59
CA PRO A 22 -4.31 -15.22 3.99
C PRO A 22 -5.25 -16.17 3.27
N GLU A 23 -6.55 -16.15 3.57
CA GLU A 23 -7.52 -17.03 2.92
C GLU A 23 -7.83 -16.53 1.52
N ARG A 24 -7.97 -15.21 1.38
CA ARG A 24 -8.23 -14.53 0.10
C ARG A 24 -6.96 -14.15 -0.65
N MET A 25 -5.80 -14.22 0.00
CA MET A 25 -4.51 -13.74 -0.51
C MET A 25 -4.58 -12.26 -0.90
N GLU A 26 -5.14 -11.43 -0.01
CA GLU A 26 -5.38 -10.00 -0.22
C GLU A 26 -4.66 -9.12 0.80
N ALA A 27 -4.34 -7.90 0.39
CA ALA A 27 -3.88 -6.84 1.29
C ALA A 27 -5.04 -5.84 1.50
N ALA A 28 -5.88 -6.13 2.48
CA ALA A 28 -6.98 -5.26 2.91
C ALA A 28 -6.51 -4.32 4.02
N LEU A 29 -6.68 -3.00 3.81
CA LEU A 29 -6.33 -1.93 4.74
C LEU A 29 -7.54 -0.99 4.92
N GLU A 30 -7.84 -0.62 6.16
CA GLU A 30 -8.89 0.37 6.49
C GLU A 30 -8.28 1.77 6.61
N ASP A 31 -8.97 2.78 6.06
CA ASP A 31 -8.54 4.19 6.00
C ASP A 31 -7.04 4.41 5.74
N PRO A 32 -6.47 3.81 4.67
CA PRO A 32 -5.03 3.84 4.46
C PRO A 32 -4.54 5.21 3.98
N MET A 33 -3.34 5.58 4.43
CA MET A 33 -2.58 6.65 3.78
C MET A 33 -1.95 6.16 2.48
N ILE A 34 -2.11 6.93 1.40
CA ILE A 34 -1.58 6.60 0.08
C ILE A 34 -0.37 7.48 -0.23
N LEU A 35 0.80 6.87 -0.43
CA LEU A 35 2.01 7.54 -0.92
C LEU A 35 2.11 7.43 -2.45
N ILE A 36 2.08 8.56 -3.15
CA ILE A 36 2.27 8.63 -4.60
C ILE A 36 3.67 9.17 -4.89
N HIS A 37 4.46 8.41 -5.64
CA HIS A 37 5.84 8.77 -6.03
C HIS A 37 6.10 8.40 -7.49
N ASP A 38 6.84 9.23 -8.21
CA ASP A 38 7.08 9.15 -9.65
C ASP A 38 8.31 8.31 -10.04
N LYS A 39 9.23 8.09 -9.10
CA LYS A 39 10.49 7.37 -9.32
C LYS A 39 10.53 6.05 -8.56
N LYS A 40 11.50 5.21 -8.91
CA LYS A 40 11.77 3.97 -8.17
C LYS A 40 12.34 4.32 -6.80
N ILE A 41 11.73 3.80 -5.76
CA ILE A 41 12.28 3.82 -4.41
C ILE A 41 13.35 2.72 -4.33
N SER A 42 14.61 3.10 -4.21
CA SER A 42 15.74 2.16 -4.13
C SER A 42 16.42 2.13 -2.77
N ALA A 43 16.24 3.17 -1.95
CA ALA A 43 16.87 3.30 -0.65
C ALA A 43 15.82 3.56 0.44
N MET A 44 15.89 2.80 1.53
CA MET A 44 14.99 2.96 2.68
C MET A 44 15.15 4.32 3.37
N LYS A 45 16.36 4.90 3.33
CA LYS A 45 16.65 6.19 3.97
C LYS A 45 15.74 7.33 3.48
N ASP A 46 15.35 7.29 2.20
CA ASP A 46 14.50 8.33 1.61
C ASP A 46 13.05 8.25 2.12
N LEU A 47 12.63 7.07 2.59
CA LEU A 47 11.30 6.85 3.15
C LEU A 47 11.20 7.06 4.66
N LEU A 48 12.31 6.92 5.40
CA LEU A 48 12.32 6.99 6.87
C LEU A 48 11.57 8.21 7.42
N PRO A 49 11.79 9.46 6.95
CA PRO A 49 11.14 10.62 7.54
C PRO A 49 9.61 10.61 7.40
N ILE A 50 9.10 9.99 6.33
CA ILE A 50 7.65 9.88 6.08
C ILE A 50 7.08 8.74 6.92
N LEU A 51 7.76 7.59 6.95
CA LEU A 51 7.33 6.44 7.74
C LEU A 51 7.27 6.76 9.24
N GLU A 52 8.23 7.51 9.77
CA GLU A 52 8.21 7.97 11.16
C GLU A 52 6.98 8.82 11.48
N LYS A 53 6.62 9.74 10.58
CA LYS A 53 5.41 10.57 10.74
C LYS A 53 4.14 9.73 10.67
N VAL A 54 4.06 8.83 9.71
CA VAL A 54 2.93 7.90 9.55
C VAL A 54 2.75 7.03 10.80
N ALA A 55 3.84 6.52 11.36
CA ALA A 55 3.81 5.70 12.58
C ALA A 55 3.41 6.48 13.85
N GLN A 56 3.57 7.81 13.87
CA GLN A 56 3.11 8.66 14.99
C GLN A 56 1.62 9.00 14.91
N MET A 57 0.99 8.82 13.75
CA MET A 57 -0.43 9.12 13.53
C MET A 57 -1.35 7.95 13.89
N GLY A 58 -0.80 6.75 14.08
CA GLY A 58 -1.49 5.56 14.59
C GLY A 58 -1.04 5.22 16.00
#